data_AF-A0A2V5U677-F1
#
_entry.id   AF-A0A2V5U677-F1
#
_cell.length_a   1.000
_cell.length_b   1.000
_cell.length_c   1.000
_cell.angle_alpha   90.00
_cell.angle_beta   90.00
_cell.angle_gamma   90.00
#
_symmetry.space_group_name_H-M   'P 1'
#
loop_
_entity.id
_entity.type
_entity.pdbx_description
1 polymer ?
#
loop_
_entity_poly.entity_id
_entity_poly.type
_entity_poly.pdbx_seq_one_letter_code
_entity_poly.pdbx_strand_id
1 'polypeptide(L)'
;MREMHRELMRGGGRAFDAWRILEITMAVLIEAISVVIRAEAILAHYPGGWEEFRDACPNQTLCADGELIRVGFMTPQDTQRFIEDLGRHGIEYLRDGRAADLVVADQQRGLAAPCDWAEFGRVAWEGDHRKQVAACRAKDSKSNQVVTSPGWSFEGSLSARFQFVETGWIPEFMDFLRHEIGFDVYRDLKTGKEVYVGRTGGKSP
;
A
#
# COMPACT_ATOMS: atom_id res chain seq x y z
N MET A 1 -20.79 34.21 -4.41
CA MET A 1 -19.60 33.68 -5.12
C MET A 1 -18.87 34.67 -6.04
N ARG A 2 -19.33 35.92 -6.24
CA ARG A 2 -18.49 37.01 -6.83
C ARG A 2 -18.28 38.22 -5.90
N GLU A 3 -19.04 38.31 -4.80
CA GLU A 3 -18.86 39.34 -3.76
C GLU A 3 -17.71 39.00 -2.80
N MET A 4 -17.62 37.74 -2.36
CA MET A 4 -16.59 37.25 -1.41
C MET A 4 -15.15 37.30 -1.99
N HIS A 5 -15.03 37.28 -3.32
CA HIS A 5 -13.75 37.38 -4.03
C HIS A 5 -13.20 38.82 -4.07
N ARG A 6 -14.05 39.83 -3.83
CA ARG A 6 -13.67 41.25 -3.86
C ARG A 6 -13.20 41.75 -2.48
N GLU A 7 -13.68 41.15 -1.40
CA GLU A 7 -13.26 41.48 -0.03
C GLU A 7 -11.89 40.86 0.33
N LEU A 8 -11.56 39.68 -0.20
CA LEU A 8 -10.27 39.01 0.01
C LEU A 8 -9.06 39.72 -0.62
N MET A 9 -9.27 40.67 -1.54
CA MET A 9 -8.19 41.39 -2.24
C MET A 9 -7.82 42.74 -1.60
N ARG A 10 -8.44 43.13 -0.47
CA ARG A 10 -8.21 44.43 0.19
C ARG A 10 -7.35 44.40 1.45
N GLY A 11 -7.03 43.22 1.99
CA GLY A 11 -6.27 43.08 3.24
C GLY A 11 -4.82 42.68 2.99
N GLY A 12 -3.95 43.63 2.67
CA GLY A 12 -2.50 43.39 2.63
C GLY A 12 -1.91 43.25 4.03
N GLY A 13 -1.04 42.25 4.24
CA GLY A 13 -0.20 42.20 5.44
C GLY A 13 0.26 40.81 5.88
N ARG A 14 1.29 40.28 5.21
CA ARG A 14 2.36 39.42 5.73
C ARG A 14 2.00 38.49 6.91
N ALA A 15 1.53 37.27 6.60
CA ALA A 15 1.77 36.01 7.33
C ALA A 15 0.83 34.85 6.90
N PHE A 16 0.54 34.68 5.61
CA PHE A 16 -0.31 33.57 5.14
C PHE A 16 0.31 32.73 4.00
N ASP A 17 1.64 32.75 3.89
CA ASP A 17 2.40 32.01 2.87
C ASP A 17 2.92 30.62 3.33
N ALA A 18 2.31 30.01 4.36
CA ALA A 18 2.69 28.67 4.84
C ALA A 18 1.63 27.58 4.61
N TRP A 19 0.46 27.92 4.09
CA TRP A 19 -0.65 26.97 3.87
C TRP A 19 -1.17 26.98 2.43
N ARG A 20 -0.27 27.15 1.47
CA ARG A 20 -0.47 26.59 0.14
C ARG A 20 -0.23 25.09 0.28
N ILE A 21 -1.24 24.38 0.83
CA ILE A 21 -1.32 22.92 0.81
C ILE A 21 -1.11 22.56 -0.66
N LEU A 22 0.10 22.07 -0.96
CA LEU A 22 0.37 21.41 -2.21
C LEU A 22 -0.65 20.27 -2.25
N GLU A 23 -1.50 20.25 -3.27
CA GLU A 23 -2.22 19.04 -3.66
C GLU A 23 -1.15 18.00 -4.02
N ILE A 24 -0.64 17.32 -3.00
CA ILE A 24 0.17 16.11 -3.12
C ILE A 24 -0.84 15.05 -3.49
N THR A 25 -1.03 14.87 -4.79
CA THR A 25 -1.58 13.62 -5.30
C THR A 25 -0.38 12.84 -5.83
N MET A 26 -0.29 11.55 -5.54
CA MET A 26 0.81 10.64 -5.96
C MET A 26 0.19 9.23 -6.14
N ALA A 27 1.00 8.23 -6.45
CA ALA A 27 0.59 6.82 -6.47
C ALA A 27 1.30 6.08 -5.34
N VAL A 28 0.66 5.10 -4.71
CA VAL A 28 1.30 4.19 -3.76
C VAL A 28 2.00 3.03 -4.48
N LEU A 29 3.19 2.65 -4.02
CA LEU A 29 3.91 1.47 -4.49
C LEU A 29 3.08 0.19 -4.24
N ILE A 30 3.01 -0.69 -5.24
CA ILE A 30 2.49 -2.04 -5.11
C ILE A 30 3.65 -3.04 -5.19
N GLU A 31 3.83 -3.79 -4.11
CA GLU A 31 4.87 -4.80 -3.98
C GLU A 31 4.32 -6.03 -3.25
N ALA A 32 4.68 -7.24 -3.71
CA ALA A 32 4.07 -8.50 -3.26
C ALA A 32 2.52 -8.44 -3.29
N ILE A 33 1.89 -8.69 -2.14
CA ILE A 33 0.45 -8.46 -1.93
C ILE A 33 0.30 -7.14 -1.20
N SER A 34 -0.55 -6.27 -1.72
CA SER A 34 -0.78 -4.93 -1.15
C SER A 34 -2.25 -4.74 -0.86
N VAL A 35 -2.59 -4.30 0.35
CA VAL A 35 -3.92 -3.80 0.69
C VAL A 35 -3.89 -2.30 0.47
N VAL A 36 -4.65 -1.83 -0.52
CA VAL A 36 -4.80 -0.41 -0.86
C VAL A 36 -6.14 0.06 -0.31
N ILE A 37 -6.12 1.11 0.50
CA ILE A 37 -7.27 1.60 1.26
C ILE A 37 -7.48 3.07 0.91
N ARG A 38 -8.74 3.48 0.74
CA ARG A 38 -9.10 4.90 0.63
C ARG A 38 -8.78 5.61 1.95
N ALA A 39 -8.00 6.69 1.90
CA ALA A 39 -7.63 7.44 3.10
C ALA A 39 -8.86 7.95 3.87
N GLU A 40 -9.90 8.37 3.15
CA GLU A 40 -11.18 8.80 3.75
C GLU A 40 -11.85 7.70 4.59
N ALA A 41 -11.71 6.42 4.23
CA ALA A 41 -12.31 5.33 4.99
C ALA A 41 -11.62 5.16 6.35
N ILE A 42 -10.29 5.30 6.41
CA ILE A 42 -9.55 5.31 7.68
C ILE A 42 -9.98 6.48 8.54
N LEU A 43 -10.07 7.68 7.96
CA LEU A 43 -10.47 8.89 8.71
C LEU A 43 -11.91 8.81 9.24
N ALA A 44 -12.81 8.15 8.51
CA ALA A 44 -14.22 8.04 8.88
C ALA A 44 -14.49 6.91 9.89
N HIS A 45 -13.78 5.79 9.77
CA HIS A 45 -14.16 4.53 10.43
C HIS A 45 -13.15 4.01 11.45
N TYR A 46 -11.85 4.29 11.28
CA TYR A 46 -10.84 3.78 12.20
C TYR A 46 -10.82 4.60 13.50
N PRO A 47 -10.93 3.97 14.69
CA PRO A 47 -10.81 4.67 15.98
C PRO A 47 -9.50 5.47 16.06
N GLY A 48 -9.57 6.73 16.51
CA GLY A 48 -8.42 7.63 16.54
C GLY A 48 -7.88 8.07 15.16
N GLY A 49 -8.53 7.65 14.07
CA GLY A 49 -8.21 8.05 12.71
C GLY A 49 -6.81 7.62 12.26
N TRP A 50 -6.13 8.51 11.54
CA TRP A 50 -4.84 8.23 10.91
C TRP A 50 -3.73 7.83 11.87
N GLU A 51 -3.61 8.53 13.02
CA GLU A 51 -2.50 8.32 13.95
C GLU A 51 -2.56 6.92 14.58
N GLU A 52 -3.73 6.52 15.09
CA GLU A 52 -3.92 5.18 15.65
C GLU A 52 -3.79 4.09 14.59
N PHE A 53 -4.32 4.31 13.38
CA PHE A 53 -4.14 3.36 12.27
C PHE A 53 -2.66 3.15 11.91
N ARG A 54 -1.89 4.25 11.81
CA ARG A 54 -0.46 4.21 11.49
C ARG A 54 0.30 3.42 12.56
N ASP A 55 -0.01 3.64 13.82
CA ASP A 55 0.67 3.00 14.95
C ASP A 55 0.27 1.52 15.09
N ALA A 56 -0.97 1.17 14.72
CA ALA A 56 -1.49 -0.19 14.69
C ALA A 56 -1.01 -1.03 13.49
N CYS A 57 -0.35 -0.42 12.50
CA CYS A 57 0.10 -1.14 11.31
C CYS A 57 0.98 -2.36 11.67
N PRO A 58 0.70 -3.53 11.05
CA PRO A 58 1.27 -4.80 11.49
C PRO A 58 2.74 -4.99 11.11
N ASN A 59 3.29 -4.11 10.27
CA ASN A 59 4.66 -4.13 9.79
C ASN A 59 5.07 -2.72 9.29
N GLN A 60 6.32 -2.58 8.82
CA GLN A 60 6.90 -1.30 8.40
C GLN A 60 6.73 -1.02 6.89
N THR A 61 5.71 -1.57 6.24
CA THR A 61 5.50 -1.41 4.79
C THR A 61 4.47 -0.34 4.42
N LEU A 62 3.92 0.35 5.42
CA LEU A 62 2.95 1.42 5.24
C LEU A 62 3.53 2.54 4.37
N CYS A 63 2.78 2.95 3.35
CA CYS A 63 2.97 4.22 2.65
C CYS A 63 1.61 4.84 2.30
N ALA A 64 1.56 6.15 2.10
CA ALA A 64 0.33 6.86 1.75
C ALA A 64 0.64 8.08 0.88
N ASP A 65 -0.21 8.34 -0.11
CA ASP A 65 -0.09 9.49 -1.02
C ASP A 65 -1.05 10.65 -0.71
N GLY A 66 -1.82 10.52 0.37
CA GLY A 66 -2.84 11.48 0.79
C GLY A 66 -4.26 11.12 0.33
N GLU A 67 -4.40 10.32 -0.74
CA GLU A 67 -5.69 9.81 -1.23
C GLU A 67 -5.85 8.33 -0.91
N LEU A 68 -4.77 7.58 -1.09
CA LEU A 68 -4.63 6.16 -0.87
C LEU A 68 -3.58 5.87 0.21
N ILE A 69 -3.85 4.80 0.94
CA ILE A 69 -2.98 4.18 1.92
C ILE A 69 -2.67 2.78 1.43
N ARG A 70 -1.42 2.32 1.58
CA ARG A 70 -1.02 0.96 1.23
C ARG A 70 -0.27 0.29 2.38
N VAL A 71 -0.64 -0.96 2.66
CA VAL A 71 0.12 -1.88 3.52
C VAL A 71 0.45 -3.14 2.74
N GLY A 72 1.71 -3.57 2.80
CA GLY A 72 2.27 -4.71 2.09
C GLY A 72 2.40 -5.98 2.92
N PHE A 73 2.24 -7.12 2.26
CA PHE A 73 2.29 -8.46 2.83
C PHE A 73 2.94 -9.45 1.87
N MET A 74 3.61 -10.45 2.42
CA MET A 74 4.20 -11.54 1.63
C MET A 74 3.25 -12.72 1.43
N THR A 75 2.18 -12.84 2.23
CA THR A 75 1.31 -14.02 2.21
C THR A 75 -0.18 -13.67 2.21
N PRO A 76 -1.03 -14.46 1.52
CA PRO A 76 -2.47 -14.21 1.47
C PRO A 76 -3.15 -14.31 2.83
N GLN A 77 -2.65 -15.19 3.71
CA GLN A 77 -3.21 -15.40 5.04
C GLN A 77 -3.07 -14.16 5.92
N ASP A 78 -1.91 -13.50 5.84
CA ASP A 78 -1.65 -12.28 6.60
C ASP A 78 -2.45 -11.11 6.04
N THR A 79 -2.57 -11.02 4.71
CA THR A 79 -3.46 -10.08 4.03
C THR A 79 -4.91 -10.25 4.47
N GLN A 80 -5.41 -11.49 4.49
CA GLN A 80 -6.79 -11.79 4.88
C GLN A 80 -7.03 -11.38 6.33
N ARG A 81 -6.14 -11.73 7.26
CA ARG A 81 -6.25 -11.33 8.68
C ARG A 81 -6.30 -9.82 8.84
N PHE A 82 -5.48 -9.08 8.10
CA PHE A 82 -5.49 -7.62 8.13
C PHE A 82 -6.82 -7.05 7.60
N ILE A 83 -7.35 -7.57 6.50
CA ILE A 83 -8.65 -7.14 5.96
C ILE A 83 -9.80 -7.44 6.94
N GLU A 84 -9.78 -8.62 7.57
CA GLU A 84 -10.77 -9.00 8.59
C GLU A 84 -10.71 -8.03 9.79
N ASP A 85 -9.52 -7.59 10.18
CA ASP A 85 -9.34 -6.61 11.25
C ASP A 85 -9.89 -5.23 10.87
N LEU A 86 -9.58 -4.73 9.67
CA LEU A 86 -10.18 -3.49 9.14
C LEU A 86 -11.71 -3.57 9.08
N GLY A 87 -12.26 -4.74 8.71
CA GLY A 87 -13.69 -4.99 8.69
C GLY A 87 -14.37 -4.84 10.06
N ARG A 88 -13.67 -5.14 11.17
CA ARG A 88 -14.19 -4.91 12.53
C ARG A 88 -14.37 -3.42 12.85
N HIS A 89 -13.64 -2.55 12.15
CA HIS A 89 -13.76 -1.10 12.27
C HIS A 89 -14.76 -0.51 11.27
N GLY A 90 -15.42 -1.34 10.45
CA GLY A 90 -16.40 -0.88 9.45
C GLY A 90 -15.79 -0.48 8.11
N ILE A 91 -14.53 -0.83 7.85
CA ILE A 91 -13.87 -0.62 6.55
C ILE A 91 -14.17 -1.84 5.67
N GLU A 92 -14.92 -1.64 4.60
CA GLU A 92 -15.46 -2.72 3.77
C GLU A 92 -14.54 -3.08 2.60
N TYR A 93 -14.29 -4.38 2.40
CA TYR A 93 -13.57 -4.85 1.20
C TYR A 93 -14.46 -4.79 -0.04
N LEU A 94 -15.57 -5.53 -0.05
CA LEU A 94 -16.43 -5.68 -1.23
C LEU A 94 -17.86 -5.24 -0.93
N ARG A 95 -18.39 -4.34 -1.77
CA ARG A 95 -19.81 -4.00 -1.85
C ARG A 95 -20.31 -4.35 -3.25
N ASP A 96 -21.33 -5.20 -3.31
CA ASP A 96 -21.91 -5.69 -4.57
C ASP A 96 -20.87 -6.28 -5.54
N GLY A 97 -19.87 -6.99 -5.00
CA GLY A 97 -18.80 -7.64 -5.76
C GLY A 97 -17.72 -6.70 -6.31
N ARG A 98 -17.72 -5.43 -5.89
CA ARG A 98 -16.74 -4.40 -6.27
C ARG A 98 -15.98 -3.90 -5.05
N ALA A 99 -14.75 -3.47 -5.24
CA ALA A 99 -13.95 -2.86 -4.18
C ALA A 99 -14.68 -1.63 -3.60
N ALA A 100 -14.91 -1.62 -2.29
CA ALA A 100 -15.60 -0.56 -1.58
C ALA A 100 -14.60 0.44 -0.98
N ASP A 101 -14.12 0.20 0.23
CA ASP A 101 -13.19 1.08 0.94
C ASP A 101 -11.73 0.68 0.73
N LEU A 102 -11.49 -0.59 0.40
CA LEU A 102 -10.18 -1.13 0.09
C LEU A 102 -10.20 -2.08 -1.11
N VAL A 103 -9.02 -2.32 -1.69
CA VAL A 103 -8.78 -3.33 -2.72
C VAL A 103 -7.45 -4.02 -2.47
N VAL A 104 -7.40 -5.34 -2.71
CA VAL A 104 -6.14 -6.08 -2.75
C VAL A 104 -5.52 -5.95 -4.13
N ALA A 105 -4.24 -5.59 -4.19
CA ALA A 105 -3.44 -5.54 -5.40
C ALA A 105 -2.29 -6.53 -5.30
N ASP A 106 -2.17 -7.40 -6.30
CA ASP A 106 -1.02 -8.26 -6.51
C ASP A 106 -0.05 -7.58 -7.47
N GLN A 107 1.23 -7.51 -7.12
CA GLN A 107 2.26 -6.84 -7.92
C GLN A 107 2.35 -7.37 -9.37
N GLN A 108 2.01 -8.63 -9.60
CA GLN A 108 2.05 -9.25 -10.92
C GLN A 108 0.71 -9.15 -11.64
N ARG A 109 -0.39 -9.44 -10.94
CA ARG A 109 -1.73 -9.64 -11.52
C ARG A 109 -2.60 -8.38 -11.51
N GLY A 110 -2.26 -7.38 -10.71
CA GLY A 110 -3.05 -6.16 -10.54
C GLY A 110 -4.14 -6.29 -9.47
N LEU A 111 -5.25 -5.58 -9.65
CA LEU A 111 -6.34 -5.53 -8.66
C LEU A 111 -7.11 -6.85 -8.61
N ALA A 112 -7.33 -7.38 -7.41
CA ALA A 112 -8.04 -8.65 -7.18
C ALA A 112 -9.57 -8.53 -7.28
N ALA A 113 -10.11 -7.32 -7.41
CA ALA A 113 -11.53 -7.06 -7.61
C ALA A 113 -11.74 -5.86 -8.53
N PRO A 114 -12.88 -5.76 -9.24
CA PRO A 114 -13.24 -4.55 -9.99
C PRO A 114 -13.24 -3.34 -9.05
N CYS A 115 -12.55 -2.28 -9.46
CA CYS A 115 -12.40 -1.08 -8.65
C CYS A 115 -12.75 0.16 -9.46
N ASP A 116 -13.72 0.92 -8.95
CA ASP A 116 -14.20 2.11 -9.61
C ASP A 116 -13.44 3.38 -9.20
N TRP A 117 -12.61 3.31 -8.17
CA TRP A 117 -11.92 4.47 -7.60
C TRP A 117 -10.40 4.44 -7.65
N ALA A 118 -9.79 3.31 -7.99
CA ALA A 118 -8.34 3.19 -8.14
C ALA A 118 -7.95 2.57 -9.49
N GLU A 119 -6.76 2.92 -9.94
CA GLU A 119 -6.12 2.35 -11.12
C GLU A 119 -4.80 1.70 -10.73
N PHE A 120 -4.51 0.56 -11.34
CA PHE A 120 -3.24 -0.14 -11.21
C PHE A 120 -2.43 0.00 -12.50
N GLY A 121 -1.12 0.20 -12.38
CA GLY A 121 -0.24 0.28 -13.53
C GLY A 121 1.20 -0.06 -13.18
N ARG A 122 2.04 -0.11 -14.23
CA ARG A 122 3.50 -0.19 -14.09
C ARG A 122 4.10 1.13 -14.56
N VAL A 123 5.08 1.62 -13.82
CA VAL A 123 5.77 2.88 -14.11
C VAL A 123 7.28 2.69 -14.03
N ALA A 124 8.00 3.49 -14.82
CA ALA A 124 9.45 3.56 -14.77
C ALA A 124 9.89 4.22 -13.45
N TRP A 125 10.70 3.53 -12.67
CA TRP A 125 11.31 4.05 -11.46
C TRP A 125 12.36 5.09 -11.83
N GLU A 126 12.21 6.32 -11.32
CA GLU A 126 13.11 7.45 -11.58
C GLU A 126 13.36 7.71 -13.09
N GLY A 127 12.40 7.37 -13.95
CA GLY A 127 12.51 7.54 -15.40
C GLY A 127 13.35 6.47 -16.11
N ASP A 128 13.90 5.48 -15.40
CA ASP A 128 14.60 4.35 -16.03
C ASP A 128 13.58 3.29 -16.47
N HIS A 129 13.33 3.20 -17.78
CA HIS A 129 12.39 2.22 -18.34
C HIS A 129 12.77 0.76 -18.06
N ARG A 130 14.02 0.47 -17.70
CA ARG A 130 14.47 -0.88 -17.31
C ARG A 130 14.10 -1.21 -15.87
N LYS A 131 13.82 -0.21 -15.04
CA LYS A 131 13.39 -0.35 -13.66
C LYS A 131 11.89 -0.12 -13.58
N GLN A 132 11.09 -1.19 -13.68
CA GLN A 132 9.63 -1.09 -13.59
C GLN A 132 9.16 -1.40 -12.17
N VAL A 133 8.30 -0.55 -11.62
CA VAL A 133 7.57 -0.82 -10.38
C VAL A 133 6.08 -0.87 -10.65
N ALA A 134 5.34 -1.67 -9.87
CA ALA A 134 3.89 -1.60 -9.89
C ALA A 134 3.43 -0.50 -8.93
N ALA A 135 2.38 0.22 -9.31
CA ALA A 135 1.82 1.32 -8.53
C ALA A 135 0.30 1.35 -8.64
N CYS A 136 -0.34 1.94 -7.63
CA CYS A 136 -1.77 2.19 -7.62
C CYS A 136 -2.03 3.65 -7.27
N ARG A 137 -2.98 4.28 -7.96
CA ARG A 137 -3.39 5.67 -7.71
C ARG A 137 -4.90 5.78 -7.70
N ALA A 138 -5.42 6.82 -7.06
CA ALA A 138 -6.82 7.19 -7.21
C ALA A 138 -7.14 7.52 -8.68
N LYS A 139 -8.34 7.15 -9.14
CA LYS A 139 -8.81 7.54 -10.48
C LYS A 139 -8.83 9.05 -10.61
N ASP A 140 -8.52 9.52 -11.82
CA ASP A 140 -8.39 10.93 -12.18
C ASP A 140 -7.26 11.73 -11.50
N SER A 141 -6.49 11.11 -10.61
CA SER A 141 -5.27 11.69 -10.04
C SER A 141 -4.30 12.11 -11.15
N LYS A 142 -3.79 13.34 -11.08
CA LYS A 142 -2.99 13.98 -12.15
C LYS A 142 -1.48 13.86 -11.96
N SER A 143 -1.05 13.17 -10.90
CA SER A 143 0.36 13.05 -10.56
C SER A 143 1.00 11.75 -11.03
N ASN A 144 2.33 11.81 -11.16
CA ASN A 144 3.17 10.74 -11.69
C ASN A 144 4.28 10.30 -10.72
N GLN A 145 4.23 10.73 -9.46
CA GLN A 145 5.21 10.30 -8.46
C GLN A 145 4.72 9.07 -7.70
N VAL A 146 5.64 8.19 -7.29
CA VAL A 146 5.35 6.98 -6.51
C VAL A 146 5.84 7.16 -5.07
N VAL A 147 4.96 6.98 -4.10
CA VAL A 147 5.29 6.93 -2.68
C VAL A 147 5.64 5.50 -2.27
N THR A 148 6.77 5.36 -1.59
CA THR A 148 7.27 4.09 -1.07
C THR A 148 7.26 4.10 0.45
N SER A 149 7.38 2.92 1.07
CA SER A 149 7.53 2.82 2.52
C SER A 149 8.90 3.39 2.96
N PRO A 150 9.03 3.88 4.20
CA PRO A 150 10.31 4.35 4.72
C PRO A 150 11.43 3.30 4.53
N GLY A 151 12.59 3.74 4.04
CA GLY A 151 13.76 2.88 3.84
C GLY A 151 13.70 1.95 2.62
N TRP A 152 12.64 2.02 1.81
CA TRP A 152 12.57 1.26 0.56
C TRP A 152 13.57 1.77 -0.49
N SER A 153 14.21 0.85 -1.22
CA SER A 153 15.05 1.14 -2.38
C SER A 153 14.78 0.13 -3.48
N PHE A 154 14.93 0.55 -4.75
CA PHE A 154 14.67 -0.33 -5.88
C PHE A 154 15.57 -1.57 -5.85
N GLU A 155 16.88 -1.43 -5.63
CA GLU A 155 17.86 -2.51 -5.67
C GLU A 155 17.62 -3.59 -4.60
N GLY A 156 17.01 -3.22 -3.48
CA GLY A 156 16.61 -4.13 -2.39
C GLY A 156 15.25 -4.80 -2.59
N SER A 157 14.45 -4.29 -3.53
CA SER A 157 13.02 -4.58 -3.66
C SER A 157 12.71 -5.89 -4.38
N LEU A 158 11.47 -6.37 -4.25
CA LEU A 158 10.97 -7.48 -5.07
C LEU A 158 10.79 -7.05 -6.53
N SER A 159 10.54 -5.76 -6.76
CA SER A 159 10.49 -5.18 -8.12
C SER A 159 11.81 -5.37 -8.88
N ALA A 160 12.96 -5.29 -8.22
CA ALA A 160 14.25 -5.56 -8.85
C ALA A 160 14.60 -7.05 -8.92
N ARG A 161 14.17 -7.84 -7.92
CA ARG A 161 14.64 -9.22 -7.75
C ARG A 161 13.80 -10.26 -8.49
N PHE A 162 12.61 -9.91 -8.99
CA PHE A 162 11.71 -10.80 -9.75
C PHE A 162 11.53 -12.22 -9.14
N GLN A 163 11.70 -12.34 -7.82
CA GLN A 163 11.51 -13.58 -7.08
C GLN A 163 10.32 -13.41 -6.15
N PHE A 164 9.14 -13.31 -6.75
CA PHE A 164 7.91 -13.54 -6.02
C PHE A 164 7.42 -14.94 -6.37
N VAL A 165 7.29 -15.75 -5.33
CA VAL A 165 6.70 -17.08 -5.40
C VAL A 165 5.19 -16.90 -5.39
N GLU A 166 4.52 -17.50 -6.38
CA GLU A 166 3.09 -17.33 -6.61
C GLU A 166 2.27 -17.62 -5.34
N THR A 167 1.39 -16.69 -5.00
CA THR A 167 0.70 -16.61 -3.72
C THR A 167 -0.24 -17.78 -3.47
N GLY A 168 -0.04 -18.45 -2.34
CA GLY A 168 -0.87 -19.57 -1.88
C GLY A 168 -0.34 -20.96 -2.22
N TRP A 169 0.71 -21.05 -3.04
CA TRP A 169 1.48 -22.26 -3.25
C TRP A 169 2.88 -22.03 -2.69
N ILE A 170 3.22 -22.71 -1.59
CA ILE A 170 4.63 -23.08 -1.40
C ILE A 170 4.92 -23.96 -2.61
N PRO A 171 5.77 -23.55 -3.55
CA PRO A 171 6.01 -24.35 -4.73
C PRO A 171 6.51 -25.71 -4.27
N GLU A 172 6.20 -26.78 -5.00
CA GLU A 172 6.69 -28.14 -4.67
C GLU A 172 8.22 -28.20 -4.49
N PHE A 173 8.94 -27.14 -4.90
CA PHE A 173 10.36 -26.94 -4.68
C PHE A 173 10.72 -26.13 -3.42
N MET A 174 9.84 -25.97 -2.42
CA MET A 174 10.18 -25.31 -1.16
C MET A 174 9.75 -26.14 0.06
N ASP A 175 10.70 -26.42 0.93
CA ASP A 175 10.45 -27.08 2.22
C ASP A 175 10.41 -26.05 3.34
N PHE A 176 9.34 -26.03 4.12
CA PHE A 176 9.32 -25.24 5.36
C PHE A 176 10.38 -25.75 6.33
N LEU A 177 11.24 -24.85 6.83
CA LEU A 177 12.27 -25.18 7.81
C LEU A 177 11.83 -24.80 9.23
N ARG A 178 11.42 -23.55 9.44
CA ARG A 178 11.12 -23.00 10.77
C ARG A 178 10.36 -21.67 10.71
N HIS A 179 9.72 -21.35 11.83
CA HIS A 179 9.18 -20.02 12.10
C HIS A 179 10.14 -19.23 12.99
N GLU A 180 10.40 -17.99 12.64
CA GLU A 180 11.13 -17.01 13.44
C GLU A 180 10.27 -15.76 13.64
N ILE A 181 10.61 -14.93 14.64
CA ILE A 181 9.81 -13.75 14.95
C ILE A 181 9.80 -12.82 13.72
N GLY A 182 8.62 -12.66 13.11
CA GLY A 182 8.40 -11.79 11.96
C GLY A 182 8.68 -12.43 10.59
N PHE A 183 9.11 -13.70 10.50
CA PHE A 183 9.29 -14.38 9.23
C PHE A 183 9.27 -15.92 9.33
N ASP A 184 8.85 -16.56 8.24
CA ASP A 184 9.01 -17.99 8.03
C ASP A 184 10.25 -18.25 7.17
N VAL A 185 10.97 -19.34 7.45
CA VAL A 185 12.14 -19.76 6.67
C VAL A 185 11.82 -21.04 5.92
N TYR A 186 12.07 -21.02 4.62
CA TYR A 186 11.91 -22.15 3.70
C TYR A 186 13.27 -22.51 3.09
N ARG A 187 13.45 -23.75 2.65
CA ARG A 187 14.56 -24.17 1.80
C ARG A 187 14.07 -24.30 0.38
N ASP A 188 14.66 -23.57 -0.54
CA ASP A 188 14.49 -23.81 -1.97
C ASP A 188 15.20 -25.12 -2.35
N LEU A 189 14.43 -26.14 -2.74
CA LEU A 189 14.90 -27.45 -3.14
C LEU A 189 15.71 -27.44 -4.45
N LYS A 190 15.59 -26.39 -5.28
CA LYS A 190 16.40 -26.25 -6.49
C LYS A 190 17.80 -25.73 -6.20
N THR A 191 17.92 -24.80 -5.26
CA THR A 191 19.20 -24.12 -4.97
C THR A 191 19.84 -24.55 -3.66
N GLY A 192 19.09 -25.24 -2.80
CA GLY A 192 19.47 -25.60 -1.43
C GLY A 192 19.52 -24.41 -0.46
N LYS A 193 19.17 -23.19 -0.90
CA LYS A 193 19.31 -21.97 -0.09
C LYS A 193 18.08 -21.70 0.76
N GLU A 194 18.28 -21.01 1.89
CA GLU A 194 17.18 -20.49 2.70
C GLU A 194 16.50 -19.30 2.02
N VAL A 195 15.17 -19.28 2.09
CA VAL A 195 14.26 -18.24 1.61
C VAL A 195 13.45 -17.75 2.80
N TYR A 196 13.42 -16.44 3.01
CA TYR A 196 12.77 -15.81 4.15
C TYR A 196 11.49 -15.11 3.68
N VAL A 197 10.36 -15.45 4.30
CA VAL A 197 9.03 -14.91 3.98
C VAL A 197 8.53 -14.12 5.17
N GLY A 198 8.40 -12.80 5.03
CA GLY A 198 7.90 -11.94 6.10
C GLY A 198 6.49 -12.32 6.58
N ARG A 199 6.27 -12.31 7.89
CA ARG A 199 5.00 -12.67 8.53
C ARG A 199 4.51 -11.55 9.42
N THR A 200 3.20 -11.29 9.42
CA THR A 200 2.58 -10.37 10.39
C THR A 200 1.97 -11.16 11.54
N GLY A 201 2.41 -10.88 12.77
CA GLY A 201 1.97 -11.61 13.98
C GLY A 201 3.04 -11.84 15.05
N GLY A 202 4.28 -11.36 14.83
CA GLY A 202 5.39 -11.49 15.80
C GLY A 202 5.47 -10.38 16.87
N LYS A 203 4.51 -9.44 16.91
CA LYS A 203 4.42 -8.51 18.04
C LYS A 203 3.71 -9.24 19.18
N SER A 204 4.45 -9.58 20.23
CA SER A 204 3.86 -9.91 21.54
C SER A 204 2.95 -8.76 21.98
N PRO A 205 1.85 -9.05 22.71
CA PRO A 205 1.01 -8.01 23.31
C PRO A 205 1.80 -7.07 24.23
#